data_AF-A0A286H497-F1
#
_entry.id   AF-A0A286H497-F1
#
_cell.length_a   1.000
_cell.length_b   1.000
_cell.length_c   1.000
_cell.angle_alpha   90.00
_cell.angle_beta   90.00
_cell.angle_gamma   90.00
#
_symmetry.space_group_name_H-M   'P 1'
#
loop_
_entity.id
_entity.type
_entity.pdbx_description
1 polymer ?
#
loop_
_entity_poly.entity_id
_entity_poly.type
_entity_poly.pdbx_seq_one_letter_code
_entity_poly.pdbx_strand_id
1 'polypeptide(L)'
;MSRVVDEERDGVRLTSLDSPLGDGLEVTKRDLVDYVDAVAERMVPLLAGRPLSVKRVRPGQPPFMQRNVSKGAPDWVRTAPMWSEGSHREIHQVLADDRRTLLWLANQRAVELHVPFFRVDDGRPTGLVLDLDPPEGADFATVVAVARLARQALDDAGLAGAVKTSGSKGLHVVVPVREAPFEDVAAATRALAARTAALDPDTATTAYLLEDRGGRVFVDSTRSGQATIVAAYSPRIRPGLPVSFPVGWDGLDDARPGDFTVTTAPGLLGNRDPWAEALSEPQSLPADLVAEGHAIPVARVQAMHEGKRRKRAAREADGG
;
A
#
# COMPACT_ATOMS: atom_id res chain seq x y z
N MET A 1 -14.93 32.17 -12.84
CA MET A 1 -15.72 31.39 -13.81
C MET A 1 -16.10 30.07 -13.15
N SER A 2 -17.41 29.80 -12.99
CA SER A 2 -17.87 28.50 -12.51
C SER A 2 -17.45 27.43 -13.52
N ARG A 3 -16.79 26.36 -13.07
CA ARG A 3 -16.49 25.22 -13.95
C ARG A 3 -17.81 24.61 -14.42
N VAL A 4 -17.89 24.25 -15.70
CA VAL A 4 -19.01 23.49 -16.24
C VAL A 4 -19.07 22.16 -15.49
N VAL A 5 -20.27 21.82 -15.00
CA VAL A 5 -20.56 20.53 -14.38
C VAL A 5 -20.94 19.59 -15.49
N ASP A 6 -20.21 18.48 -15.63
CA ASP A 6 -20.48 17.49 -16.66
C ASP A 6 -21.65 16.60 -16.22
N GLU A 7 -21.64 16.18 -14.95
CA GLU A 7 -22.66 15.32 -14.34
C GLU A 7 -22.58 15.38 -12.80
N GLU A 8 -23.57 14.79 -12.13
CA GLU A 8 -23.60 14.64 -10.67
C GLU A 8 -23.84 13.18 -10.30
N ARG A 9 -23.00 12.64 -9.40
CA ARG A 9 -23.15 11.28 -8.84
C ARG A 9 -23.10 11.35 -7.33
N ASP A 10 -24.09 10.74 -6.67
CA ASP A 10 -24.17 10.71 -5.20
C ASP A 10 -24.08 12.10 -4.55
N GLY A 11 -24.65 13.13 -5.18
CA GLY A 11 -24.55 14.51 -4.70
C GLY A 11 -23.16 15.14 -4.84
N VAL A 12 -22.29 14.60 -5.70
CA VAL A 12 -20.97 15.15 -6.07
C VAL A 12 -21.00 15.66 -7.50
N ARG A 13 -20.79 16.98 -7.68
CA ARG A 13 -20.67 17.60 -9.00
C ARG A 13 -19.30 17.31 -9.62
N LEU A 14 -19.32 16.59 -10.73
CA LEU A 14 -18.14 16.17 -11.49
C LEU A 14 -17.87 17.15 -12.64
N THR A 15 -16.61 17.45 -12.91
CA THR A 15 -16.22 18.50 -13.89
C THR A 15 -15.00 18.08 -14.69
N SER A 16 -14.83 18.43 -15.95
CA SER A 16 -13.63 18.06 -16.72
C SER A 16 -13.38 16.54 -16.79
N LEU A 17 -14.44 15.74 -16.90
CA LEU A 17 -14.39 14.29 -16.95
C LEU A 17 -13.63 13.78 -18.18
N ASP A 18 -13.89 14.36 -19.34
CA ASP A 18 -13.28 13.92 -20.61
C ASP A 18 -11.85 14.46 -20.80
N SER A 19 -11.34 15.22 -19.84
CA SER A 19 -9.94 15.68 -19.85
C SER A 19 -9.00 14.53 -19.52
N PRO A 20 -7.78 14.51 -20.10
CA PRO A 20 -6.71 13.60 -19.67
C PRO A 20 -6.52 13.68 -18.15
N LEU A 21 -6.33 12.54 -17.49
CA LEU A 21 -6.18 12.48 -16.02
C LEU A 21 -4.84 13.07 -15.55
N GLY A 22 -3.79 12.89 -16.33
CA GLY A 22 -2.45 13.38 -16.04
C GLY A 22 -1.51 13.02 -17.17
N ASP A 23 -0.31 13.55 -17.11
CA ASP A 23 0.66 13.42 -18.21
C ASP A 23 1.12 11.96 -18.34
N GLY A 24 0.99 11.40 -19.54
CA GLY A 24 1.44 10.03 -19.85
C GLY A 24 0.66 8.90 -19.18
N LEU A 25 -0.52 9.17 -18.60
CA LEU A 25 -1.33 8.14 -17.94
C LEU A 25 -2.25 7.36 -18.88
N GLU A 26 -2.46 7.85 -20.10
CA GLU A 26 -3.26 7.20 -21.15
C GLU A 26 -4.72 6.92 -20.75
N VAL A 27 -5.23 7.67 -19.77
CA VAL A 27 -6.62 7.62 -19.31
C VAL A 27 -7.17 9.02 -19.08
N THR A 28 -8.49 9.14 -19.12
CA THR A 28 -9.24 10.35 -18.79
C THR A 28 -9.58 10.39 -17.31
N LYS A 29 -10.08 11.54 -16.84
CA LYS A 29 -10.62 11.62 -15.48
C LYS A 29 -11.91 10.80 -15.33
N ARG A 30 -12.70 10.68 -16.39
CA ARG A 30 -13.89 9.82 -16.45
C ARG A 30 -13.53 8.38 -16.11
N ASP A 31 -12.48 7.83 -16.71
CA ASP A 31 -12.04 6.45 -16.44
C ASP A 31 -11.74 6.21 -14.95
N LEU A 32 -11.07 7.17 -14.29
CA LEU A 32 -10.82 7.09 -12.85
C LEU A 32 -12.13 7.14 -12.04
N VAL A 33 -13.03 8.07 -12.38
CA VAL A 33 -14.30 8.24 -11.66
C VAL A 33 -15.19 7.01 -11.83
N ASP A 34 -15.34 6.52 -13.07
CA ASP A 34 -16.12 5.31 -13.38
C ASP A 34 -15.56 4.09 -12.68
N TYR A 35 -14.23 3.95 -12.64
CA TYR A 35 -13.58 2.88 -11.92
C TYR A 35 -13.87 2.90 -10.42
N VAL A 36 -13.62 4.03 -9.74
CA VAL A 36 -13.84 4.10 -8.28
C VAL A 36 -15.31 3.92 -7.91
N ASP A 37 -16.20 4.34 -8.80
CA ASP A 37 -17.63 4.14 -8.66
C ASP A 37 -17.99 2.64 -8.75
N ALA A 38 -17.51 1.96 -9.78
CA ALA A 38 -17.75 0.55 -10.02
C ALA A 38 -17.21 -0.37 -8.92
N VAL A 39 -16.12 0.02 -8.24
CA VAL A 39 -15.53 -0.76 -7.13
C VAL A 39 -15.84 -0.19 -5.75
N ALA A 40 -16.71 0.83 -5.64
CA ALA A 40 -16.94 1.55 -4.39
C ALA A 40 -17.37 0.63 -3.24
N GLU A 41 -18.29 -0.31 -3.49
CA GLU A 41 -18.79 -1.24 -2.47
C GLU A 41 -17.69 -2.15 -1.89
N ARG A 42 -16.67 -2.48 -2.70
CA ARG A 42 -15.51 -3.29 -2.28
C ARG A 42 -14.43 -2.45 -1.63
N MET A 43 -14.24 -1.23 -2.12
CA MET A 43 -13.16 -0.35 -1.68
C MET A 43 -13.49 0.34 -0.36
N VAL A 44 -14.72 0.80 -0.15
CA VAL A 44 -15.11 1.56 1.06
C VAL A 44 -14.81 0.79 2.36
N PRO A 45 -15.17 -0.50 2.52
CA PRO A 45 -14.86 -1.25 3.76
C PRO A 45 -13.36 -1.31 4.09
N LEU A 46 -12.49 -1.19 3.08
CA LEU A 46 -11.04 -1.22 3.24
C LEU A 46 -10.48 0.13 3.69
N LEU A 47 -11.15 1.24 3.33
CA LEU A 47 -10.73 2.61 3.64
C LEU A 47 -11.42 3.20 4.87
N ALA A 48 -12.64 2.74 5.17
CA ALA A 48 -13.50 3.32 6.20
C ALA A 48 -12.80 3.34 7.58
N GLY A 49 -12.88 4.50 8.23
CA GLY A 49 -12.24 4.78 9.51
C GLY A 49 -10.72 4.89 9.46
N ARG A 50 -10.07 4.82 8.28
CA ARG A 50 -8.61 4.91 8.15
C ARG A 50 -8.19 6.30 7.62
N PRO A 51 -7.22 6.97 8.26
CA PRO A 51 -6.79 8.30 7.83
C PRO A 51 -5.98 8.20 6.53
N LEU A 52 -6.54 8.70 5.43
CA LEU A 52 -5.95 8.52 4.10
C LEU A 52 -4.75 9.42 3.85
N SER A 53 -3.73 8.83 3.23
CA SER A 53 -2.74 9.55 2.43
C SER A 53 -3.07 9.31 0.96
N VAL A 54 -3.24 10.37 0.17
CA VAL A 54 -3.57 10.21 -1.26
C VAL A 54 -2.47 10.76 -2.14
N LYS A 55 -2.10 10.07 -3.22
CA LYS A 55 -1.31 10.68 -4.28
C LYS A 55 -2.21 11.26 -5.34
N ARG A 56 -1.96 12.53 -5.67
CA ARG A 56 -2.70 13.27 -6.67
C ARG A 56 -1.87 13.54 -7.90
N VAL A 57 -2.57 13.67 -9.01
CA VAL A 57 -2.02 14.11 -10.29
C VAL A 57 -2.66 15.43 -10.71
N ARG A 58 -1.86 16.28 -11.34
CA ARG A 58 -2.32 17.52 -11.97
C ARG A 58 -1.65 17.62 -13.34
N PRO A 59 -2.38 17.96 -14.41
CA PRO A 59 -1.78 18.16 -15.72
C PRO A 59 -0.61 19.15 -15.66
N GLY A 60 0.51 18.81 -16.29
CA GLY A 60 1.73 19.62 -16.31
C GLY A 60 2.52 19.65 -15.00
N GLN A 61 2.23 18.76 -14.04
CA GLN A 61 2.92 18.73 -12.74
C GLN A 61 3.26 17.31 -12.31
N PRO A 62 4.40 17.11 -11.59
CA PRO A 62 4.71 15.82 -11.02
C PRO A 62 3.65 15.40 -9.99
N PRO A 63 3.37 14.10 -9.85
CA PRO A 63 2.52 13.58 -8.80
C PRO A 63 3.02 13.97 -7.40
N PHE A 64 2.09 14.24 -6.49
CA PHE A 64 2.45 14.62 -5.11
C PHE A 64 1.57 13.89 -4.09
N MET A 65 2.16 13.60 -2.94
CA MET A 65 1.44 13.04 -1.79
C MET A 65 0.72 14.15 -1.04
N GLN A 66 -0.57 13.97 -0.77
CA GLN A 66 -1.37 14.83 0.08
C GLN A 66 -1.89 14.01 1.26
N ARG A 67 -1.51 14.45 2.47
CA ARG A 67 -2.05 13.90 3.73
C ARG A 67 -3.07 14.83 4.35
N ASN A 68 -2.74 16.12 4.44
CA ASN A 68 -3.64 17.13 4.96
C ASN A 68 -4.73 17.47 3.93
N VAL A 69 -5.99 17.45 4.33
CA VAL A 69 -7.14 17.84 3.49
C VAL A 69 -6.97 19.28 2.99
N SER A 70 -7.43 19.54 1.76
CA SER A 70 -7.37 20.88 1.18
C SER A 70 -8.40 21.81 1.84
N LYS A 71 -8.06 23.10 1.95
CA LYS A 71 -9.04 24.14 2.30
C LYS A 71 -10.19 24.12 1.29
N GLY A 72 -11.43 24.21 1.78
CA GLY A 72 -12.63 24.17 0.95
C GLY A 72 -13.11 22.76 0.57
N ALA A 73 -12.66 21.72 1.29
CA ALA A 73 -13.35 20.43 1.25
C ALA A 73 -14.83 20.62 1.68
N PRO A 74 -15.78 19.89 1.07
CA PRO A 74 -17.17 19.91 1.50
C PRO A 74 -17.32 19.56 2.99
N ASP A 75 -18.34 20.12 3.63
CA ASP A 75 -18.66 19.93 5.05
C ASP A 75 -18.95 18.47 5.44
N TRP A 76 -19.50 17.69 4.51
CA TRP A 76 -19.77 16.28 4.68
C TRP A 76 -18.53 15.38 4.56
N VAL A 77 -17.38 15.89 4.08
CA VAL A 77 -16.14 15.11 4.03
C VAL A 77 -15.57 14.98 5.44
N ARG A 78 -15.69 13.79 6.02
CA ARG A 78 -15.13 13.49 7.34
C ARG A 78 -13.60 13.51 7.29
N THR A 79 -13.01 13.97 8.39
CA THR A 79 -11.55 13.98 8.59
C THR A 79 -11.19 13.56 10.00
N ALA A 80 -9.97 13.09 10.18
CA ALA A 80 -9.39 12.79 11.49
C ALA A 80 -8.12 13.62 11.73
N PRO A 81 -7.94 14.19 12.93
CA PRO A 81 -6.70 14.84 13.32
C PRO A 81 -5.59 13.79 13.48
N MET A 82 -4.43 14.07 12.89
CA MET A 82 -3.27 13.19 12.90
C MET A 82 -2.01 14.02 13.13
N TRP A 83 -1.13 13.56 14.02
CA TRP A 83 0.18 14.17 14.18
C TRP A 83 1.06 13.89 12.96
N SER A 84 1.65 14.93 12.38
CA SER A 84 2.57 14.81 11.26
C SER A 84 4.00 15.05 11.72
N GLU A 85 4.78 13.98 11.87
CA GLU A 85 6.20 14.09 12.23
C GLU A 85 6.99 14.98 11.26
N GLY A 86 6.73 14.86 9.95
CA GLY A 86 7.45 15.64 8.94
C GLY A 86 7.19 17.14 8.99
N SER A 87 6.03 17.57 9.52
CA SER A 87 5.67 18.99 9.61
C SER A 87 5.54 19.51 11.05
N HIS A 88 5.79 18.65 12.04
CA HIS A 88 5.68 18.94 13.48
C HIS A 88 4.39 19.67 13.86
N ARG A 89 3.27 19.24 13.29
CA ARG A 89 1.94 19.80 13.57
C ARG A 89 0.85 18.78 13.33
N GLU A 90 -0.33 19.09 13.86
CA GLU A 90 -1.55 18.38 13.51
C GLU A 90 -1.95 18.67 12.05
N ILE A 91 -2.36 17.62 11.35
CA ILE A 91 -2.98 17.65 10.03
C ILE A 91 -4.31 16.90 10.08
N HIS A 92 -5.24 17.24 9.20
CA HIS A 92 -6.51 16.55 9.08
C HIS A 92 -6.48 15.66 7.85
N GLN A 93 -6.55 14.34 8.05
CA GLN A 93 -6.57 13.38 6.96
C GLN A 93 -8.01 12.99 6.64
N VAL A 94 -8.32 12.78 5.36
CA VAL A 94 -9.67 12.40 4.90
C VAL A 94 -9.99 10.97 5.37
N LEU A 95 -11.23 10.76 5.81
CA LEU A 95 -11.81 9.43 6.02
C LEU A 95 -12.75 9.13 4.85
N ALA A 96 -12.41 8.17 4.01
CA ALA A 96 -13.27 7.74 2.90
C ALA A 96 -14.22 6.63 3.39
N ASP A 97 -15.23 7.05 4.15
CA ASP A 97 -16.20 6.14 4.77
C ASP A 97 -17.37 5.76 3.86
N ASP A 98 -17.48 6.40 2.70
CA ASP A 98 -18.58 6.22 1.77
C ASP A 98 -18.18 6.43 0.31
N ARG A 99 -19.08 6.00 -0.59
CA ARG A 99 -18.97 6.17 -2.04
C ARG A 99 -18.88 7.63 -2.44
N ARG A 100 -19.66 8.51 -1.80
CA ARG A 100 -19.66 9.96 -2.04
C ARG A 100 -18.26 10.57 -1.88
N THR A 101 -17.55 10.20 -0.82
CA THR A 101 -16.19 10.67 -0.55
C THR A 101 -15.19 10.14 -1.56
N LEU A 102 -15.31 8.87 -1.99
CA LEU A 102 -14.50 8.30 -3.07
C LEU A 102 -14.67 9.08 -4.38
N LEU A 103 -15.91 9.34 -4.80
CA LEU A 103 -16.22 10.11 -6.01
C LEU A 103 -15.63 11.52 -5.95
N TRP A 104 -15.73 12.18 -4.79
CA TRP A 104 -15.10 13.49 -4.59
C TRP A 104 -13.57 13.42 -4.66
N LEU A 105 -12.95 12.42 -4.04
CA LEU A 105 -11.49 12.21 -4.12
C LEU A 105 -11.04 12.03 -5.57
N ALA A 106 -11.71 11.17 -6.34
CA ALA A 106 -11.44 10.93 -7.75
C ALA A 106 -11.66 12.17 -8.63
N ASN A 107 -12.73 12.93 -8.37
CA ASN A 107 -12.99 14.19 -9.08
C ASN A 107 -11.86 15.22 -8.88
N GLN A 108 -11.23 15.19 -7.70
CA GLN A 108 -10.06 15.99 -7.34
C GLN A 108 -8.72 15.35 -7.79
N ARG A 109 -8.77 14.29 -8.61
CA ARG A 109 -7.62 13.55 -9.15
C ARG A 109 -6.74 12.93 -8.06
N ALA A 110 -7.33 12.46 -6.95
CA ALA A 110 -6.67 11.52 -6.05
C ALA A 110 -6.70 10.13 -6.71
N VAL A 111 -5.52 9.62 -7.05
CA VAL A 111 -5.36 8.40 -7.84
C VAL A 111 -4.94 7.24 -6.94
N GLU A 112 -3.87 7.41 -6.17
CA GLU A 112 -3.45 6.36 -5.22
C GLU A 112 -4.03 6.65 -3.84
N LEU A 113 -4.72 5.68 -3.25
CA LEU A 113 -5.28 5.72 -1.92
C LEU A 113 -4.44 4.83 -1.00
N HIS A 114 -3.71 5.47 -0.08
CA HIS A 114 -2.84 4.80 0.87
C HIS A 114 -3.45 4.84 2.27
N VAL A 115 -3.55 3.67 2.89
CA VAL A 115 -4.15 3.46 4.22
C VAL A 115 -3.12 2.92 5.20
N PRO A 116 -3.18 3.31 6.48
CA PRO A 116 -2.48 2.58 7.53
C PRO A 116 -3.26 1.34 7.98
N PHE A 117 -2.59 0.43 8.67
CA PHE A 117 -3.22 -0.75 9.28
C PHE A 117 -3.84 -0.45 10.65
N PHE A 118 -4.54 0.68 10.81
CA PHE A 118 -5.40 0.94 11.97
C PHE A 118 -6.62 1.79 11.58
N ARG A 119 -7.62 1.80 12.45
CA ARG A 119 -8.77 2.72 12.38
C ARG A 119 -8.66 3.78 13.46
N VAL A 120 -9.05 5.02 13.17
CA VAL A 120 -8.90 6.16 14.09
C VAL A 120 -9.66 5.98 15.40
N ASP A 121 -10.80 5.28 15.38
CA ASP A 121 -11.64 5.09 16.57
C ASP A 121 -11.13 3.99 17.51
N ASP A 122 -10.42 2.99 16.99
CA ASP A 122 -9.94 1.84 17.77
C ASP A 122 -8.46 1.98 18.16
N GLY A 123 -7.67 2.71 17.37
CA GLY A 123 -6.25 2.94 17.63
C GLY A 123 -5.37 1.68 17.63
N ARG A 124 -5.95 0.49 17.42
CA ARG A 124 -5.26 -0.79 17.38
C ARG A 124 -4.91 -1.21 15.96
N PRO A 125 -3.80 -1.94 15.78
CA PRO A 125 -3.48 -2.58 14.50
C PRO A 125 -4.60 -3.51 14.04
N THR A 126 -4.92 -3.45 12.75
CA THR A 126 -5.89 -4.33 12.08
C THR A 126 -5.22 -5.35 11.17
N GLY A 127 -3.91 -5.23 10.94
CA GLY A 127 -3.17 -6.16 10.10
C GLY A 127 -1.67 -5.87 10.05
N LEU A 128 -0.95 -6.77 9.43
CA LEU A 128 0.42 -6.57 8.96
C LEU A 128 0.54 -6.84 7.47
N VAL A 129 1.66 -6.42 6.89
CA VAL A 129 1.97 -6.66 5.48
C VAL A 129 3.45 -6.97 5.29
N LEU A 130 3.72 -7.96 4.43
CA LEU A 130 5.01 -8.13 3.77
C LEU A 130 4.92 -7.49 2.39
N ASP A 131 5.73 -6.46 2.17
CA ASP A 131 5.82 -5.73 0.91
C ASP A 131 7.02 -6.29 0.12
N LEU A 132 6.73 -6.99 -0.98
CA LEU A 132 7.70 -7.77 -1.74
C LEU A 132 8.14 -6.96 -2.97
N ASP A 133 9.34 -6.39 -2.89
CA ASP A 133 9.90 -5.48 -3.88
C ASP A 133 10.98 -6.18 -4.71
N PRO A 134 10.71 -6.58 -5.97
CA PRO A 134 11.73 -7.17 -6.83
C PRO A 134 12.78 -6.13 -7.24
N PRO A 135 13.98 -6.56 -7.64
CA PRO A 135 14.98 -5.66 -8.21
C PRO A 135 14.47 -5.05 -9.52
N GLU A 136 15.08 -3.94 -9.92
CA GLU A 136 14.72 -3.31 -11.17
C GLU A 136 15.00 -4.22 -12.37
N GLY A 137 13.99 -4.41 -13.23
CA GLY A 137 14.11 -5.20 -14.45
C GLY A 137 13.89 -6.70 -14.26
N ALA A 138 13.67 -7.19 -13.03
CA ALA A 138 13.33 -8.59 -12.82
C ALA A 138 11.96 -8.94 -13.43
N ASP A 139 11.85 -10.21 -13.83
CA ASP A 139 10.58 -10.83 -14.18
C ASP A 139 9.65 -10.86 -12.96
N PHE A 140 8.35 -10.72 -13.20
CA PHE A 140 7.33 -10.85 -12.18
C PHE A 140 7.37 -12.24 -11.52
N ALA A 141 7.75 -13.28 -12.27
CA ALA A 141 7.95 -14.62 -11.72
C ALA A 141 8.91 -14.65 -10.51
N THR A 142 9.91 -13.75 -10.48
CA THR A 142 10.85 -13.65 -9.35
C THR A 142 10.16 -13.22 -8.05
N VAL A 143 9.27 -12.22 -8.11
CA VAL A 143 8.51 -11.81 -6.91
C VAL A 143 7.44 -12.82 -6.53
N VAL A 144 6.86 -13.54 -7.51
CA VAL A 144 5.91 -14.63 -7.24
C VAL A 144 6.58 -15.77 -6.48
N ALA A 145 7.78 -16.18 -6.86
CA ALA A 145 8.54 -17.20 -6.14
C ALA A 145 8.74 -16.81 -4.66
N VAL A 146 9.15 -15.57 -4.39
CA VAL A 146 9.32 -15.08 -3.01
C VAL A 146 7.99 -14.92 -2.27
N ALA A 147 6.89 -14.62 -2.97
CA ALA A 147 5.55 -14.62 -2.36
C ALA A 147 5.12 -16.03 -1.91
N ARG A 148 5.53 -17.10 -2.62
CA ARG A 148 5.31 -18.49 -2.17
C ARG A 148 6.10 -18.80 -0.90
N LEU A 149 7.34 -18.32 -0.80
CA LEU A 149 8.14 -18.43 0.42
C LEU A 149 7.50 -17.66 1.59
N ALA A 150 6.95 -16.46 1.33
CA ALA A 150 6.22 -15.70 2.32
C ALA A 150 4.97 -16.44 2.81
N ARG A 151 4.24 -17.12 1.90
CA ARG A 151 3.11 -17.99 2.26
C ARG A 151 3.58 -19.15 3.13
N GLN A 152 4.66 -19.83 2.77
CA GLN A 152 5.23 -20.92 3.58
C GLN A 152 5.62 -20.43 4.99
N ALA A 153 6.29 -19.28 5.10
CA ALA A 153 6.67 -18.71 6.40
C ALA A 153 5.46 -18.34 7.27
N LEU A 154 4.34 -17.95 6.65
CA LEU A 154 3.07 -17.73 7.35
C LEU A 154 2.46 -19.05 7.81
N ASP A 155 2.38 -20.04 6.92
CA ASP A 155 1.83 -21.37 7.21
C ASP A 155 2.59 -22.05 8.36
N ASP A 156 3.94 -21.97 8.35
CA ASP A 156 4.81 -22.48 9.43
C ASP A 156 4.60 -21.77 10.77
N ALA A 157 4.14 -20.52 10.75
CA ALA A 157 3.76 -19.76 11.93
C ALA A 157 2.28 -19.95 12.33
N GLY A 158 1.52 -20.77 11.61
CA GLY A 158 0.09 -20.96 11.83
C GLY A 158 -0.76 -19.73 11.48
N LEU A 159 -0.26 -18.89 10.57
CA LEU A 159 -0.95 -17.70 10.07
C LEU A 159 -1.37 -17.88 8.61
N ALA A 160 -2.49 -17.27 8.24
CA ALA A 160 -2.97 -17.16 6.86
C ALA A 160 -2.94 -15.71 6.40
N GLY A 161 -2.59 -15.49 5.13
CA GLY A 161 -2.59 -14.16 4.50
C GLY A 161 -3.16 -14.18 3.09
N ALA A 162 -3.62 -13.02 2.63
CA ALA A 162 -4.09 -12.79 1.27
C ALA A 162 -3.04 -12.04 0.46
N VAL A 163 -2.95 -12.31 -0.85
CA VAL A 163 -1.98 -11.68 -1.75
C VAL A 163 -2.67 -10.75 -2.75
N LYS A 164 -2.01 -9.63 -3.05
CA LYS A 164 -2.41 -8.72 -4.12
C LYS A 164 -1.21 -8.19 -4.88
N THR A 165 -1.40 -7.87 -6.15
CA THR A 165 -0.43 -7.06 -6.88
C THR A 165 -0.31 -5.70 -6.20
N SER A 166 0.88 -5.10 -6.26
CA SER A 166 1.05 -3.70 -5.85
C SER A 166 0.43 -2.72 -6.85
N GLY A 167 0.06 -3.17 -8.05
CA GLY A 167 -0.20 -2.33 -9.23
C GLY A 167 1.08 -1.69 -9.80
N SER A 168 2.25 -2.16 -9.38
CA SER A 168 3.55 -1.73 -9.89
C SER A 168 4.38 -2.95 -10.27
N LYS A 169 5.50 -3.22 -9.57
CA LYS A 169 6.38 -4.36 -9.87
C LYS A 169 6.27 -5.47 -8.81
N GLY A 170 5.93 -5.10 -7.58
CA GLY A 170 5.91 -6.01 -6.43
C GLY A 170 4.54 -6.59 -6.08
N LEU A 171 4.54 -7.38 -5.00
CA LEU A 171 3.38 -8.01 -4.39
C LEU A 171 3.24 -7.56 -2.93
N HIS A 172 2.01 -7.60 -2.41
CA HIS A 172 1.77 -7.42 -0.99
C HIS A 172 1.08 -8.66 -0.44
N VAL A 173 1.61 -9.21 0.67
CA VAL A 173 0.97 -10.29 1.42
C VAL A 173 0.44 -9.70 2.73
N VAL A 174 -0.87 -9.68 2.90
CA VAL A 174 -1.56 -9.02 4.01
C VAL A 174 -2.16 -10.06 4.95
N VAL A 175 -1.96 -9.86 6.24
CA VAL A 175 -2.50 -10.71 7.31
C VAL A 175 -3.36 -9.86 8.23
N PRO A 176 -4.68 -10.09 8.30
CA PRO A 176 -5.54 -9.49 9.33
C PRO A 176 -5.11 -9.95 10.73
N VAL A 177 -4.93 -9.01 11.65
CA VAL A 177 -4.52 -9.29 13.04
C VAL A 177 -5.45 -8.60 14.03
N ARG A 178 -5.55 -9.17 15.23
CA ARG A 178 -6.28 -8.62 16.37
C ARG A 178 -5.46 -8.72 17.65
N GLU A 179 -5.83 -7.94 18.66
CA GLU A 179 -5.33 -8.07 20.05
C GLU A 179 -3.81 -7.93 20.24
N ALA A 180 -3.11 -7.27 19.31
CA ALA A 180 -1.68 -7.02 19.42
C ALA A 180 -1.38 -5.51 19.35
N PRO A 181 -0.44 -4.99 20.17
CA PRO A 181 0.01 -3.61 20.04
C PRO A 181 0.91 -3.42 18.80
N PHE A 182 1.14 -2.18 18.38
CA PHE A 182 1.85 -1.89 17.13
C PHE A 182 3.28 -2.44 17.10
N GLU A 183 3.97 -2.43 18.24
CA GLU A 183 5.32 -2.94 18.40
C GLU A 183 5.41 -4.44 18.15
N ASP A 184 4.42 -5.21 18.62
CA ASP A 184 4.36 -6.66 18.46
C ASP A 184 3.99 -7.03 17.03
N VAL A 185 3.07 -6.27 16.42
CA VAL A 185 2.77 -6.42 14.99
C VAL A 185 4.01 -6.16 14.15
N ALA A 186 4.74 -5.07 14.43
CA ALA A 186 5.99 -4.77 13.73
C ALA A 186 7.07 -5.83 13.98
N ALA A 187 7.14 -6.41 15.18
CA ALA A 187 8.03 -7.51 15.52
C ALA A 187 7.69 -8.76 14.70
N ALA A 188 6.44 -9.21 14.74
CA ALA A 188 5.99 -10.37 13.97
C ALA A 188 6.26 -10.20 12.47
N THR A 189 6.03 -9.02 11.88
CA THR A 189 6.36 -8.76 10.47
C THR A 189 7.86 -8.89 10.20
N ARG A 190 8.73 -8.44 11.11
CA ARG A 190 10.20 -8.61 10.95
C ARG A 190 10.59 -10.08 11.01
N ALA A 191 10.03 -10.86 11.93
CA ALA A 191 10.26 -12.29 12.02
C ALA A 191 9.80 -13.01 10.75
N LEU A 192 8.59 -12.73 10.28
CA LEU A 192 8.07 -13.31 9.02
C LEU A 192 8.94 -12.94 7.81
N ALA A 193 9.41 -11.70 7.72
CA ALA A 193 10.32 -11.28 6.66
C ALA A 193 11.67 -12.00 6.71
N ALA A 194 12.23 -12.17 7.91
CA ALA A 194 13.48 -12.90 8.12
C ALA A 194 13.33 -14.39 7.81
N ARG A 195 12.26 -15.03 8.28
CA ARG A 195 11.93 -16.43 7.95
C ARG A 195 11.76 -16.62 6.45
N THR A 196 11.01 -15.72 5.78
CA THR A 196 10.85 -15.73 4.32
C THR A 196 12.19 -15.69 3.60
N ALA A 197 13.09 -14.76 3.99
CA ALA A 197 14.41 -14.64 3.38
C ALA A 197 15.33 -15.83 3.70
N ALA A 198 15.15 -16.50 4.85
CA ALA A 198 15.94 -17.67 5.24
C ALA A 198 15.54 -18.94 4.47
N LEU A 199 14.31 -19.03 3.98
CA LEU A 199 13.85 -20.17 3.17
C LEU A 199 14.60 -20.26 1.83
N ASP A 200 14.95 -19.11 1.24
CA ASP A 200 15.81 -19.03 0.05
C ASP A 200 16.63 -17.72 0.05
N PRO A 201 17.84 -17.75 0.63
CA PRO A 201 18.71 -16.56 0.72
C PRO A 201 19.27 -16.09 -0.63
N ASP A 202 19.17 -16.89 -1.68
CA ASP A 202 19.67 -16.54 -3.01
C ASP A 202 18.66 -15.69 -3.78
N THR A 203 17.37 -15.76 -3.44
CA THR A 203 16.29 -15.03 -4.12
C THR A 203 15.65 -13.93 -3.28
N ALA A 204 15.70 -14.03 -1.95
CA ALA A 204 15.06 -13.09 -1.02
C ALA A 204 16.06 -12.43 -0.05
N THR A 205 15.72 -11.22 0.42
CA THR A 205 16.55 -10.49 1.38
C THR A 205 15.76 -9.51 2.23
N THR A 206 16.21 -9.27 3.46
CA THR A 206 15.72 -8.19 4.34
C THR A 206 16.68 -6.99 4.38
N ALA A 207 17.69 -6.97 3.52
CA ALA A 207 18.67 -5.88 3.44
C ALA A 207 17.99 -4.55 3.07
N TYR A 208 18.06 -3.58 3.99
CA TYR A 208 17.37 -2.30 3.83
C TYR A 208 17.96 -1.45 2.69
N LEU A 209 19.29 -1.39 2.58
CA LEU A 209 19.99 -0.63 1.54
C LEU A 209 19.94 -1.38 0.21
N LEU A 210 19.58 -0.67 -0.86
CA LEU A 210 19.42 -1.24 -2.21
C LEU A 210 20.70 -1.92 -2.71
N GLU A 211 21.86 -1.33 -2.43
CA GLU A 211 23.18 -1.86 -2.80
C GLU A 211 23.49 -3.23 -2.17
N ASP A 212 22.99 -3.50 -0.95
CA ASP A 212 23.23 -4.73 -0.21
C ASP A 212 22.26 -5.86 -0.63
N ARG A 213 21.23 -5.54 -1.43
CA ARG A 213 20.22 -6.51 -1.86
C ARG A 213 20.74 -7.48 -2.92
N GLY A 214 21.81 -7.13 -3.65
CA GLY A 214 22.47 -8.04 -4.60
C GLY A 214 21.53 -8.66 -5.64
N GLY A 215 20.54 -7.91 -6.14
CA GLY A 215 19.58 -8.40 -7.13
C GLY A 215 18.50 -9.34 -6.57
N ARG A 216 18.35 -9.46 -5.26
CA ARG A 216 17.29 -10.26 -4.61
C ARG A 216 16.03 -9.44 -4.37
N VAL A 217 14.90 -10.14 -4.20
CA VAL A 217 13.64 -9.52 -3.80
C VAL A 217 13.75 -9.04 -2.36
N PHE A 218 13.44 -7.77 -2.15
CA PHE A 218 13.38 -7.19 -0.81
C PHE A 218 12.05 -7.57 -0.14
N VAL A 219 12.14 -8.26 0.99
CA VAL A 219 11.00 -8.58 1.84
C VAL A 219 10.88 -7.46 2.89
N ASP A 220 10.15 -6.41 2.53
CA ASP A 220 10.02 -5.20 3.34
C ASP A 220 9.02 -5.40 4.48
N SER A 221 9.54 -5.36 5.72
CA SER A 221 8.76 -5.39 6.96
C SER A 221 8.49 -3.99 7.55
N THR A 222 9.03 -2.94 6.94
CA THR A 222 8.98 -1.55 7.45
C THR A 222 7.65 -0.86 7.23
N ARG A 223 6.72 -1.51 6.52
CA ARG A 223 5.34 -1.06 6.29
C ARG A 223 4.39 -1.33 7.46
N SER A 224 4.89 -1.96 8.53
CA SER A 224 4.11 -2.19 9.76
C SER A 224 3.91 -0.89 10.55
N GLY A 225 2.90 -0.87 11.43
CA GLY A 225 2.67 0.27 12.31
C GLY A 225 1.79 1.36 11.67
N GLN A 226 2.24 2.61 11.79
CA GLN A 226 1.56 3.79 11.26
C GLN A 226 1.92 4.10 9.79
N ALA A 227 2.81 3.31 9.19
CA ALA A 227 3.11 3.43 7.76
C ALA A 227 1.87 3.13 6.92
N THR A 228 1.77 3.76 5.75
CA THR A 228 0.67 3.55 4.84
C THR A 228 1.07 2.64 3.69
N ILE A 229 0.16 1.80 3.24
CA ILE A 229 0.27 0.98 2.04
C ILE A 229 -0.85 1.35 1.06
N VAL A 230 -0.63 1.15 -0.23
CA VAL A 230 -1.70 1.27 -1.22
C VAL A 230 -2.80 0.25 -0.92
N ALA A 231 -4.04 0.72 -0.79
CA ALA A 231 -5.19 -0.14 -0.51
C ALA A 231 -5.43 -1.13 -1.66
N ALA A 232 -6.06 -2.28 -1.37
CA ALA A 232 -6.57 -3.12 -2.44
C ALA A 232 -7.59 -2.31 -3.27
N TYR A 233 -7.63 -2.60 -4.57
CA TYR A 233 -8.38 -1.85 -5.58
C TYR A 233 -7.90 -0.41 -5.84
N SER A 234 -6.93 0.13 -5.11
CA SER A 234 -6.43 1.47 -5.42
C SER A 234 -5.62 1.45 -6.74
N PRO A 235 -5.86 2.41 -7.65
CA PRO A 235 -5.01 2.63 -8.82
C PRO A 235 -3.59 3.09 -8.44
N ARG A 236 -2.68 2.99 -9.42
CA ARG A 236 -1.28 3.43 -9.36
C ARG A 236 -1.00 4.42 -10.48
N ILE A 237 -0.23 5.46 -10.20
CA ILE A 237 0.07 6.53 -11.17
C ILE A 237 1.13 6.05 -12.16
N ARG A 238 0.67 5.30 -13.15
CA ARG A 238 1.42 4.71 -14.27
C ARG A 238 0.51 4.68 -15.51
N PRO A 239 1.07 4.52 -16.73
CA PRO A 239 0.26 4.36 -17.94
C PRO A 239 -0.81 3.28 -17.78
N GLY A 240 -2.05 3.60 -18.16
CA GLY A 240 -3.23 2.74 -18.00
C GLY A 240 -3.82 2.67 -16.58
N LEU A 241 -3.19 3.29 -15.58
CA LEU A 241 -3.55 3.16 -14.15
C LEU A 241 -3.72 1.69 -13.68
N PRO A 242 -2.65 0.90 -13.64
CA PRO A 242 -2.68 -0.41 -13.02
C PRO A 242 -3.16 -0.33 -11.57
N VAL A 243 -3.84 -1.37 -11.12
CA VAL A 243 -4.55 -1.43 -9.84
C VAL A 243 -3.78 -2.34 -8.88
N SER A 244 -3.77 -2.01 -7.58
CA SER A 244 -3.38 -2.97 -6.55
C SER A 244 -4.46 -4.05 -6.44
N PHE A 245 -4.34 -5.07 -7.27
CA PHE A 245 -5.42 -6.00 -7.56
C PHE A 245 -5.27 -7.29 -6.73
N PRO A 246 -6.31 -7.73 -5.99
CA PRO A 246 -6.35 -9.02 -5.32
C PRO A 246 -6.12 -10.17 -6.30
N VAL A 247 -5.25 -11.11 -5.95
CA VAL A 247 -5.02 -12.30 -6.77
C VAL A 247 -5.15 -13.52 -5.86
N GLY A 248 -5.86 -14.55 -6.31
CA GLY A 248 -5.89 -15.83 -5.59
C GLY A 248 -4.50 -16.47 -5.63
N TRP A 249 -4.10 -17.14 -4.54
CA TRP A 249 -2.80 -17.80 -4.51
C TRP A 249 -2.59 -18.77 -5.68
N ASP A 250 -3.63 -19.48 -6.12
CA ASP A 250 -3.51 -20.45 -7.21
C ASP A 250 -3.36 -19.79 -8.59
N GLY A 251 -3.80 -18.54 -8.76
CA GLY A 251 -3.70 -17.78 -10.01
C GLY A 251 -2.51 -16.83 -10.07
N LEU A 252 -1.60 -16.88 -9.08
CA LEU A 252 -0.54 -15.90 -8.94
C LEU A 252 0.53 -15.99 -10.05
N ASP A 253 0.80 -17.20 -10.55
CA ASP A 253 1.81 -17.45 -11.59
C ASP A 253 1.41 -16.85 -12.95
N ASP A 254 0.10 -16.78 -13.22
CA ASP A 254 -0.47 -16.25 -14.46
C ASP A 254 -0.73 -14.74 -14.41
N ALA A 255 -0.77 -14.15 -13.22
CA ALA A 255 -1.08 -12.74 -13.06
C ALA A 255 0.05 -11.84 -13.57
N ARG A 256 -0.29 -10.76 -14.29
CA ARG A 256 0.63 -9.64 -14.55
C ARG A 256 0.01 -8.34 -14.05
N PRO A 257 0.76 -7.46 -13.36
CA PRO A 257 0.20 -6.20 -12.85
C PRO A 257 -0.44 -5.31 -13.91
N GLY A 258 0.03 -5.38 -15.16
CA GLY A 258 -0.51 -4.62 -16.29
C GLY A 258 -1.88 -5.10 -16.78
N ASP A 259 -2.30 -6.32 -16.43
CA ASP A 259 -3.59 -6.87 -16.85
C ASP A 259 -4.75 -6.25 -16.06
N PHE A 260 -4.44 -5.67 -14.89
CA PHE A 260 -5.42 -5.11 -13.95
C PHE A 260 -5.32 -3.60 -13.97
N THR A 261 -6.11 -2.93 -14.80
CA THR A 261 -6.17 -1.47 -14.92
C THR A 261 -7.53 -0.95 -14.48
N VAL A 262 -7.66 0.37 -14.37
CA VAL A 262 -8.97 1.00 -14.12
C VAL A 262 -10.02 0.66 -15.19
N THR A 263 -9.60 0.26 -16.39
CA THR A 263 -10.51 -0.09 -17.50
C THR A 263 -10.77 -1.58 -17.63
N THR A 264 -9.86 -2.46 -17.17
CA THR A 264 -10.04 -3.93 -17.26
C THR A 264 -10.57 -4.54 -15.96
N ALA A 265 -10.15 -4.01 -14.80
CA ALA A 265 -10.44 -4.60 -13.50
C ALA A 265 -11.94 -4.75 -13.20
N PRO A 266 -12.83 -3.79 -13.49
CA PRO A 266 -14.27 -3.97 -13.25
C PRO A 266 -14.85 -5.21 -13.97
N GLY A 267 -14.44 -5.44 -15.23
CA GLY A 267 -14.87 -6.61 -16.00
C GLY A 267 -14.36 -7.93 -15.42
N LEU A 268 -13.13 -7.95 -14.91
CA LEU A 268 -12.53 -9.12 -14.27
C LEU A 268 -13.18 -9.46 -12.91
N LEU A 269 -13.64 -8.44 -12.18
CA LEU A 269 -14.30 -8.61 -10.88
C LEU A 269 -15.73 -9.14 -11.01
N GLY A 270 -16.47 -8.70 -12.04
CA GLY A 270 -17.90 -8.97 -12.16
C GLY A 270 -18.63 -8.62 -10.85
N ASN A 271 -19.32 -9.59 -10.27
CA ASN A 271 -20.05 -9.44 -8.99
C ASN A 271 -19.28 -9.97 -7.76
N ARG A 272 -18.04 -10.46 -7.92
CA ARG A 272 -17.26 -11.05 -6.82
C ARG A 272 -16.45 -10.01 -6.06
N ASP A 273 -16.06 -10.32 -4.82
CA ASP A 273 -15.06 -9.56 -4.07
C ASP A 273 -13.89 -10.48 -3.70
N PRO A 274 -12.93 -10.69 -4.63
CA PRO A 274 -11.83 -11.63 -4.40
C PRO A 274 -10.94 -11.24 -3.22
N TRP A 275 -10.91 -9.97 -2.81
CA TRP A 275 -10.17 -9.56 -1.62
C TRP A 275 -10.86 -10.04 -0.34
N ALA A 276 -12.16 -9.76 -0.20
CA ALA A 276 -12.93 -10.20 0.95
C ALA A 276 -12.98 -11.73 1.04
N GLU A 277 -13.07 -12.42 -0.09
CA GLU A 277 -13.05 -13.89 -0.17
C GLU A 277 -11.69 -14.50 0.20
N ALA A 278 -10.58 -13.78 -0.04
CA ALA A 278 -9.22 -14.28 0.22
C ALA A 278 -8.70 -13.94 1.63
N LEU A 279 -9.21 -12.89 2.27
CA LEU A 279 -8.79 -12.51 3.62
C LEU A 279 -9.28 -13.54 4.64
N SER A 280 -8.37 -13.95 5.54
CA SER A 280 -8.73 -14.69 6.73
C SER A 280 -9.45 -13.80 7.75
N GLU A 281 -10.15 -14.43 8.69
CA GLU A 281 -10.58 -13.75 9.91
C GLU A 281 -9.36 -13.17 10.66
N PRO A 282 -9.50 -12.05 11.41
CA PRO A 282 -8.39 -11.50 12.20
C PRO A 282 -7.77 -12.49 13.18
N GLN A 283 -6.45 -12.67 13.06
CA GLN A 283 -5.68 -13.67 13.80
C GLN A 283 -4.93 -13.06 15.00
N SER A 284 -4.75 -13.85 16.05
CA SER A 284 -3.83 -13.52 17.14
C SER A 284 -2.41 -13.89 16.73
N LEU A 285 -1.43 -13.04 17.03
CA LEU A 285 -0.03 -13.31 16.69
C LEU A 285 0.56 -14.38 17.62
N PRO A 286 1.29 -15.39 17.09
CA PRO A 286 2.01 -16.35 17.90
C PRO A 286 3.08 -15.67 18.77
N ALA A 287 3.15 -16.05 20.06
CA ALA A 287 4.04 -15.40 21.01
C ALA A 287 5.53 -15.62 20.69
N ASP A 288 5.88 -16.79 20.17
CA ASP A 288 7.23 -17.13 19.71
C ASP A 288 7.65 -16.26 18.51
N LEU A 289 6.74 -16.04 17.56
CA LEU A 289 6.97 -15.18 16.40
C LEU A 289 7.21 -13.73 16.81
N VAL A 290 6.41 -13.23 17.75
CA VAL A 290 6.58 -11.87 18.31
C VAL A 290 7.93 -11.77 19.04
N ALA A 291 8.27 -12.74 19.89
CA ALA A 291 9.53 -12.77 20.62
C ALA A 291 10.76 -12.78 19.69
N GLU A 292 10.73 -13.60 18.63
CA GLU A 292 11.77 -13.60 17.59
C GLU A 292 11.90 -12.21 16.94
N GLY A 293 10.78 -11.60 16.59
CA GLY A 293 10.73 -10.29 15.95
C GLY A 293 11.28 -9.14 16.78
N HIS A 294 11.19 -9.24 18.10
CA HIS A 294 11.79 -8.28 19.04
C HIS A 294 13.31 -8.46 19.15
N ALA A 295 13.82 -9.67 18.94
CA ALA A 295 15.26 -9.92 18.88
C ALA A 295 15.90 -9.45 17.56
N ILE A 296 15.12 -9.33 16.48
CA ILE A 296 15.58 -8.82 15.19
C ILE A 296 15.66 -7.30 15.21
N PRO A 297 16.85 -6.69 15.01
CA PRO A 297 16.97 -5.24 15.04
C PRO A 297 16.22 -4.58 13.88
N VAL A 298 15.78 -3.34 14.09
CA VAL A 298 15.08 -2.58 13.04
C VAL A 298 16.04 -2.24 11.90
N ALA A 299 15.82 -2.81 10.72
CA ALA A 299 16.73 -2.73 9.57
C ALA A 299 17.11 -1.29 9.19
N ARG A 300 16.16 -0.34 9.26
CA ARG A 300 16.43 1.09 9.02
C ARG A 300 17.42 1.68 10.04
N VAL A 301 17.31 1.28 11.31
CA VAL A 301 18.21 1.75 12.38
C VAL A 301 19.60 1.17 12.19
N GLN A 302 19.70 -0.12 11.84
CA GLN A 302 20.97 -0.76 11.50
C GLN A 302 21.67 -0.06 10.33
N ALA A 303 20.95 0.16 9.23
CA ALA A 303 21.47 0.87 8.06
C ALA A 303 21.95 2.29 8.39
N MET A 304 21.23 3.02 9.24
CA MET A 304 21.66 4.34 9.71
C MET A 304 22.96 4.26 10.52
N HIS A 305 23.08 3.30 11.43
CA HIS A 305 24.30 3.11 12.21
C HIS A 305 25.48 2.69 11.34
N GLU A 306 25.26 1.82 10.36
CA GLU A 306 26.27 1.43 9.36
C GLU A 306 26.73 2.60 8.51
N GLY A 307 25.81 3.40 7.98
CA GLY A 307 26.15 4.60 7.23
C GLY A 307 26.97 5.60 8.06
N LYS A 308 26.66 5.75 9.36
CA LYS A 308 27.49 6.56 10.27
C LYS A 308 28.89 5.96 10.47
N ARG A 309 29.01 4.64 10.63
CA ARG A 309 30.31 3.94 10.75
C ARG A 309 31.16 4.11 9.50
N ARG A 310 30.60 3.89 8.30
CA ARG A 310 31.31 4.05 7.02
C ARG A 310 31.81 5.48 6.83
N LYS A 311 30.98 6.49 7.12
CA LYS A 311 31.37 7.91 7.06
C LYS A 311 32.47 8.27 8.05
N ARG A 312 32.46 7.68 9.24
CA ARG A 312 33.51 7.90 10.24
C ARG A 312 34.84 7.30 9.77
N ALA A 313 34.84 6.06 9.29
CA ALA A 313 36.02 5.39 8.77
C ALA A 313 36.63 6.14 7.56
N ALA A 314 35.80 6.64 6.64
CA ALA A 314 36.27 7.45 5.51
C ALA A 314 36.94 8.76 5.96
N ARG A 315 36.38 9.45 6.97
CA ARG A 315 36.99 10.68 7.52
C ARG A 315 38.31 10.42 8.25
N GLU A 316 38.43 9.26 8.90
CA GLU A 316 39.68 8.84 9.55
C GLU A 316 40.74 8.44 8.52
N ALA A 317 40.35 7.97 7.33
CA ALA A 317 41.25 7.64 6.22
C ALA A 317 41.70 8.86 5.38
N ASP A 318 40.83 9.87 5.21
CA ASP A 318 41.15 11.11 4.47
C ASP A 318 41.91 12.15 5.32
N GLY A 319 42.03 11.93 6.63
CA GLY A 319 42.64 12.86 7.60
C GLY A 319 44.03 12.47 8.11
N GLY A 320 44.65 11.43 7.54
CA GLY A 320 46.01 10.96 7.85
C GLY A 320 46.92 11.05 6.63
#